data_AF-A0A962PIG1-F1
#
_entry.id   AF-A0A962PIG1-F1
#
_cell.length_a   1.000
_cell.length_b   1.000
_cell.length_c   1.000
_cell.angle_alpha   90.00
_cell.angle_beta   90.00
_cell.angle_gamma   90.00
#
_symmetry.space_group_name_H-M   'P 1'
#
loop_
_entity.id
_entity.type
_entity.pdbx_description
1 polymer ?
#
loop_
_entity_poly.entity_id
_entity_poly.type
_entity_poly.pdbx_seq_one_letter_code
_entity_poly.pdbx_strand_id
1 'polypeptide(L)'
;MTDVFVIRNQHGHYWGKGKAWVDGSQARAVMRSKHQDEAVNTLFELSSKDFELRGSVVATRLNERGEPVVEPSQIPLLTGAESDADSAGTDLPTGAQSSP
;
A
#
# COMPACT_ATOMS: atom_id res chain seq x y z
N MET A 1 12.93 13.87 19.13
CA MET A 1 11.57 13.57 18.62
C MET A 1 11.77 12.88 17.29
N THR A 2 11.42 11.59 17.20
CA THR A 2 11.57 10.84 15.95
C THR A 2 10.19 10.79 15.31
N ASP A 3 9.92 11.77 14.46
CA ASP A 3 8.75 11.72 13.59
C ASP A 3 9.03 10.67 12.51
N VAL A 4 8.06 9.78 12.31
CA VAL A 4 8.04 8.79 11.23
C VAL A 4 6.93 9.15 10.25
N PHE A 5 7.04 8.67 9.03
CA PHE A 5 6.07 8.95 7.98
C PHE A 5 5.25 7.70 7.68
N VAL A 6 3.93 7.84 7.69
CA VAL A 6 2.98 6.78 7.33
C VAL A 6 2.17 7.22 6.11
N ILE A 7 1.64 6.28 5.35
CA ILE A 7 0.81 6.56 4.17
C ILE A 7 -0.64 6.31 4.55
N ARG A 8 -1.51 7.27 4.25
CA ARG A 8 -2.95 7.22 4.54
C ARG A 8 -3.76 7.48 3.26
N ASN A 9 -4.79 6.68 2.99
CA ASN A 9 -5.70 6.88 1.86
C ASN A 9 -6.89 7.82 2.20
N GLN A 10 -7.73 8.12 1.22
CA GLN A 10 -8.92 8.97 1.37
C GLN A 10 -9.96 8.42 2.36
N HIS A 11 -9.93 7.11 2.63
CA HIS A 11 -10.84 6.45 3.56
C HIS A 11 -10.31 6.39 5.00
N GLY A 12 -9.12 6.95 5.25
CA GLY A 12 -8.49 6.88 6.57
C GLY A 12 -7.72 5.60 6.86
N HIS A 13 -7.62 4.68 5.90
CA HIS A 13 -6.79 3.49 6.05
C HIS A 13 -5.32 3.83 5.86
N TYR A 14 -4.47 3.01 6.47
CA TYR A 14 -3.03 3.16 6.43
C TYR A 14 -2.40 2.05 5.60
N TRP A 15 -1.30 2.35 4.93
CA TRP A 15 -0.54 1.32 4.23
C TRP A 15 0.16 0.41 5.24
N GLY A 16 -0.09 -0.90 5.16
CA GLY A 16 0.45 -1.90 6.07
C GLY A 16 1.76 -2.52 5.61
N LYS A 17 2.54 -3.04 6.55
CA LYS A 17 3.79 -3.78 6.27
C LYS A 17 3.59 -5.01 5.38
N GLY A 18 2.39 -5.59 5.39
CA GLY A 18 1.99 -6.71 4.53
C GLY A 18 1.64 -6.31 3.10
N LYS A 19 1.95 -5.07 2.68
CA LYS A 19 1.56 -4.50 1.37
C LYS A 19 0.05 -4.53 1.13
N ALA A 20 -0.71 -4.20 2.17
CA ALA A 20 -2.17 -4.13 2.13
C ALA A 20 -2.66 -2.95 2.99
N TRP A 21 -3.82 -2.41 2.67
CA TRP A 21 -4.46 -1.37 3.49
C TRP A 21 -4.93 -1.96 4.83
N VAL A 22 -4.65 -1.23 5.92
CA VAL A 22 -5.06 -1.57 7.28
C VAL A 22 -5.88 -0.43 7.89
N ASP A 23 -6.77 -0.73 8.83
CA ASP A 23 -7.65 0.27 9.45
C ASP A 23 -6.94 1.13 10.51
N GLY A 24 -5.75 0.74 10.97
CA GLY A 24 -5.00 1.46 12.00
C GLY A 24 -5.34 1.05 13.43
N SER A 25 -6.29 0.12 13.64
CA SER A 25 -6.59 -0.47 14.96
C SER A 25 -5.37 -1.16 15.59
N GLN A 26 -4.51 -1.72 14.73
CA GLN A 26 -3.22 -2.29 15.10
C GLN A 26 -2.07 -1.43 14.57
N ALA A 27 -1.66 -0.41 15.33
CA ALA A 27 -0.60 0.53 14.94
C ALA A 27 0.70 -0.15 14.49
N ARG A 28 1.09 -1.28 15.09
CA ARG A 28 2.26 -2.08 14.69
C ARG A 28 2.21 -2.63 13.26
N ALA A 29 1.02 -2.80 12.69
CA ALA A 29 0.82 -3.31 11.34
C ALA A 29 1.07 -2.24 10.27
N VAL A 30 1.01 -0.96 10.65
CA VAL A 30 1.23 0.18 9.75
C VAL A 30 2.69 0.24 9.32
N MET A 31 2.89 0.41 8.01
CA MET A 31 4.20 0.71 7.43
C MET A 31 4.61 2.12 7.86
N ARG A 32 5.84 2.24 8.33
CA ARG A 32 6.44 3.52 8.70
C ARG A 32 7.76 3.69 7.99
N SER A 33 8.01 4.89 7.53
CA SER A 33 9.30 5.32 7.00
C SER A 33 9.98 6.27 7.98
N LYS A 34 11.31 6.23 8.02
CA LYS A 34 12.10 7.24 8.72
C LYS A 34 12.17 8.55 7.93
N HIS A 35 12.14 8.47 6.60
CA HIS A 35 12.32 9.60 5.71
C HIS A 35 11.08 9.84 4.85
N GLN A 36 10.71 11.11 4.64
CA GLN A 36 9.46 11.45 3.96
C GLN A 36 9.46 11.02 2.50
N ASP A 37 10.59 11.16 1.82
CA ASP A 37 10.81 10.78 0.42
C ASP A 37 10.58 9.28 0.18
N GLU A 38 11.01 8.40 1.09
CA GLU A 38 10.73 6.96 0.99
C GLU A 38 9.20 6.68 1.02
N ALA A 39 8.46 7.38 1.89
CA ALA A 39 7.01 7.25 1.95
C ALA A 39 6.32 7.86 0.72
N VAL A 40 6.84 8.97 0.19
CA VAL A 40 6.35 9.59 -1.05
C VAL A 40 6.59 8.67 -2.25
N ASN A 41 7.77 8.05 -2.36
CA ASN A 41 8.09 7.12 -3.43
C ASN A 41 7.13 5.90 -3.40
N THR A 42 6.88 5.35 -2.21
CA THR A 42 5.89 4.28 -2.05
C THR A 42 4.48 4.73 -2.45
N LEU A 43 4.06 5.93 -2.04
CA LEU A 43 2.75 6.47 -2.45
C LEU A 43 2.65 6.68 -3.96
N PHE A 44 3.73 7.09 -4.62
CA PHE A 44 3.80 7.21 -6.08
C PHE A 44 3.60 5.84 -6.74
N GLU A 45 4.30 4.80 -6.26
CA GLU A 45 4.15 3.42 -6.75
C GLU A 45 2.74 2.85 -6.53
N LEU A 46 2.04 3.25 -5.47
CA LEU A 46 0.64 2.87 -5.24
C LEU A 46 -0.29 3.61 -6.22
N SER A 47 -0.11 4.91 -6.34
CA SER A 47 -0.93 5.77 -7.22
C SER A 47 -0.76 5.45 -8.71
N SER A 48 0.38 4.86 -9.10
CA SER A 48 0.61 4.43 -10.49
C SER A 48 -0.13 3.14 -10.85
N LYS A 49 -0.50 2.33 -9.85
CA LYS A 49 -1.29 1.09 -10.01
C LYS A 49 -2.78 1.32 -9.84
N ASP A 50 -3.14 2.26 -8.98
CA ASP A 50 -4.52 2.67 -8.71
C ASP A 50 -4.61 4.20 -8.87
N PHE A 51 -5.10 4.64 -10.03
CA PHE A 51 -5.23 6.07 -10.35
C PHE A 51 -6.38 6.74 -9.60
N GLU A 52 -7.27 5.99 -8.95
CA GLU A 52 -8.35 6.51 -8.11
C GLU A 52 -7.91 6.73 -6.67
N LEU A 53 -6.80 6.10 -6.26
CA LEU A 53 -6.19 6.31 -4.96
C LEU A 53 -5.87 7.80 -4.74
N ARG A 54 -6.31 8.32 -3.59
CA ARG A 54 -5.96 9.66 -3.10
C ARG A 54 -5.25 9.51 -1.76
N GLY A 55 -4.01 9.06 -1.83
CA GLY A 55 -3.17 8.89 -0.65
C GLY A 55 -2.42 10.16 -0.26
N SER A 56 -2.00 10.22 0.99
CA SER A 56 -1.18 11.28 1.57
C SER A 56 -0.12 10.69 2.50
N VAL A 57 1.02 11.35 2.60
CA VAL A 57 2.07 11.02 3.57
C VAL A 57 1.84 11.88 4.80
N VAL A 58 1.73 11.23 5.97
CA VAL A 58 1.44 11.88 7.24
C VAL A 58 2.62 11.64 8.19
N ALA A 59 3.18 12.72 8.73
CA ALA A 59 4.15 12.63 9.82
C ALA A 59 3.44 12.30 11.13
N THR A 60 3.96 11.33 11.87
CA THR A 60 3.46 10.96 13.20
C THR A 60 4.59 10.57 14.13
N ARG A 61 4.35 10.73 15.43
CA ARG A 61 5.29 10.34 16.48
C ARG A 61 5.18 8.85 16.77
N LEU A 62 6.24 8.31 17.34
CA LEU A 62 6.21 6.99 17.95
C LEU A 62 5.76 7.08 19.42
N ASN A 63 4.94 6.13 19.86
CA ASN A 63 4.62 5.92 21.27
C ASN A 63 5.80 5.26 22.02
N GLU A 64 5.64 5.05 23.33
CA GLU A 64 6.67 4.40 24.17
C GLU A 64 6.99 2.95 23.75
N ARG A 65 6.08 2.31 23.01
CA ARG A 65 6.25 0.96 22.45
C ARG A 65 6.93 0.97 21.07
N GLY A 66 7.29 2.15 20.56
CA GLY A 66 7.90 2.30 19.23
C GLY A 66 6.92 2.08 18.07
N GLU A 67 5.62 2.32 18.29
CA GLU A 67 4.57 2.22 17.28
C GLU A 67 4.08 3.63 16.86
N PRO A 68 3.72 3.85 15.59
CA PRO A 68 3.21 5.14 15.15
C PRO A 68 1.88 5.46 15.85
N VAL A 69 1.72 6.71 16.31
CA VAL A 69 0.47 7.18 16.88
C VAL A 69 -0.50 7.49 15.72
N VAL A 70 -1.47 6.62 15.51
CA VAL A 70 -2.46 6.72 14.42
C VAL A 70 -3.86 6.50 14.97
N GLU A 71 -4.82 7.21 14.40
CA GLU A 71 -6.24 7.05 14.75
C GLU A 71 -6.86 5.99 13.83
N PRO A 72 -7.53 4.96 14.38
CA PRO A 72 -8.22 3.98 13.56
C PRO A 72 -9.27 4.62 12.64
N SER A 73 -9.31 4.15 11.39
CA SER A 73 -10.31 4.55 10.43
C SER A 73 -11.71 4.22 10.94
N GLN A 74 -12.64 5.13 10.69
CA GLN A 74 -14.06 4.92 10.94
C GLN A 74 -14.75 4.13 9.82
N ILE A 75 -14.07 3.95 8.69
CA ILE A 75 -14.57 3.22 7.53
C ILE A 75 -13.97 1.80 7.56
N PRO A 76 -14.79 0.72 7.58
CA PRO A 76 -14.30 -0.64 7.53
C PRO A 76 -13.48 -0.91 6.26
N LEU A 77 -12.47 -1.78 6.35
CA LEU A 77 -11.82 -2.33 5.15
C LEU A 77 -12.79 -3.26 4.46
N LEU A 78 -13.12 -2.97 3.20
CA LEU A 78 -13.81 -3.92 2.34
C LEU A 78 -12.81 -5.05 2.01
N THR A 79 -13.02 -6.22 2.61
CA THR A 79 -12.21 -7.40 2.33
C THR A 79 -12.69 -7.96 0.99
N GLY A 80 -12.16 -7.48 -0.14
CA GLY A 80 -12.64 -7.99 -1.44
C GLY A 80 -12.23 -7.28 -2.73
N ALA A 81 -11.22 -6.41 -2.74
CA ALA A 81 -10.59 -6.03 -4.01
C ALA A 81 -9.41 -6.97 -4.24
N GLU A 82 -9.68 -8.08 -4.90
CA GLU A 82 -8.69 -9.01 -5.40
C GLU A 82 -7.63 -8.22 -6.18
N SER A 83 -6.39 -8.24 -5.70
CA SER A 83 -5.27 -7.75 -6.49
C SER A 83 -5.05 -8.77 -7.59
N ASP A 84 -5.69 -8.55 -8.74
CA ASP A 84 -5.46 -9.28 -9.97
C ASP A 84 -4.02 -9.03 -10.42
N ALA A 85 -3.10 -9.82 -9.87
CA ALA A 85 -1.79 -10.06 -10.43
C ALA A 85 -1.94 -11.10 -11.54
N ASP A 86 -2.65 -10.76 -12.61
CA ASP A 86 -2.65 -11.58 -13.82
C ASP A 86 -1.30 -11.40 -14.52
N SER A 87 -0.40 -12.35 -14.24
CA SER A 87 0.80 -12.60 -15.02
C SER A 87 0.40 -13.35 -16.29
N ALA A 88 -0.14 -12.65 -17.30
CA ALA A 88 -0.23 -13.18 -18.65
C ALA A 88 1.13 -13.04 -19.35
N GLY A 89 2.02 -13.99 -19.07
CA GLY A 89 3.13 -14.30 -19.97
C GLY A 89 2.56 -14.90 -21.25
N THR A 90 2.50 -14.11 -22.31
CA THR A 90 2.14 -14.59 -23.65
C THR A 90 3.31 -15.39 -24.24
N ASP A 91 3.39 -16.68 -23.89
CA ASP A 91 4.20 -17.64 -24.63
C ASP A 91 3.42 -18.00 -25.91
N LEU A 92 3.89 -17.48 -27.05
CA LEU A 92 3.30 -17.73 -28.36
C LEU A 92 3.98 -18.97 -28.97
N PRO A 93 3.32 -20.13 -29.12
CA PRO A 93 3.92 -21.23 -29.85
C PRO A 93 3.80 -20.97 -31.35
N THR A 94 4.91 -20.63 -32.01
CA THR A 94 5.03 -20.67 -33.48
C THR A 94 5.00 -22.14 -33.92
N GLY A 95 3.79 -22.67 -34.09
CA GLY A 95 3.54 -23.95 -34.74
C GLY A 95 3.77 -23.83 -36.24
N ALA A 96 4.86 -24.43 -36.71
CA ALA A 96 5.13 -24.66 -38.12
C ALA A 96 3.96 -25.47 -38.74
N GLN A 97 3.28 -24.90 -39.73
CA GLN A 97 2.44 -25.66 -40.64
C GLN A 97 3.29 -26.05 -41.86
N SER A 98 3.69 -27.32 -41.89
CA SER A 98 4.13 -28.01 -43.10
C SER A 98 2.92 -28.65 -43.80
N SER A 99 3.01 -28.66 -45.13
CA SER A 99 2.40 -29.62 -46.08
C SER A 99 0.94 -29.41 -46.50
N PRO A 100 0.50 -29.99 -47.64
CA PRO A 100 1.17 -30.96 -48.53
C PRO A 100 1.73 -30.43 -49.85
#